data_AF-A0A7S0F697-F1
#
_entry.id   AF-A0A7S0F697-F1
#
_cell.length_a   1.000
_cell.length_b   1.000
_cell.length_c   1.000
_cell.angle_alpha   90.00
_cell.angle_beta   90.00
_cell.angle_gamma   90.00
#
_symmetry.space_group_name_H-M   'P 1'
#
loop_
_entity.id
_entity.type
_entity.pdbx_description
1 polymer ?
#
loop_
_entity_poly.entity_id
_entity_poly.type
_entity_poly.pdbx_seq_one_letter_code
_entity_poly.pdbx_strand_id
1 'polypeptide(L)'
;VDASQSTDMTDEERIREMIHEKIYRCLHREVPHSVRQVNRQLTRTSELIVIHQDLVVETKSHKRLVMGTGGRTMRRIHEAAQRDLEAMFDCKVSLRLHVRHNKSNAG
;
A
#
# COMPACT_ATOMS: atom_id res chain seq x y z
N VAL A 1 -35.16 16.32 5.62
CA VAL A 1 -33.78 16.84 5.51
C VAL A 1 -32.97 16.04 6.50
N ASP A 2 -32.28 14.99 6.06
CA ASP A 2 -31.48 14.17 6.97
C ASP A 2 -30.07 14.05 6.43
N ALA A 3 -29.22 14.84 7.06
CA ALA A 3 -27.79 14.90 6.86
C ALA A 3 -27.15 13.61 7.37
N SER A 4 -26.79 12.72 6.44
CA SER A 4 -25.66 11.81 6.63
C SER A 4 -24.60 12.16 5.57
N GLN A 5 -23.92 13.29 5.78
CA GLN A 5 -22.56 13.42 5.26
C GLN A 5 -21.65 12.50 6.09
N SER A 6 -21.85 11.20 5.96
CA SER A 6 -20.80 10.24 6.27
C SER A 6 -19.73 10.51 5.22
N THR A 7 -18.56 10.98 5.63
CA THR A 7 -17.40 11.03 4.75
C THR A 7 -16.99 9.58 4.46
N ASP A 8 -17.74 8.91 3.58
CA ASP A 8 -17.47 7.54 3.17
C ASP A 8 -16.16 7.57 2.40
N MET A 9 -15.10 7.09 3.05
CA MET A 9 -13.81 6.90 2.38
C MET A 9 -14.02 6.04 1.14
N THR A 10 -13.55 6.53 0.01
CA THR A 10 -13.56 5.77 -1.24
C THR A 10 -12.79 4.45 -1.06
N ASP A 11 -13.11 3.43 -1.87
CA ASP A 11 -12.38 2.16 -1.88
C ASP A 11 -10.87 2.38 -2.03
N GLU A 12 -10.46 3.36 -2.85
CA GLU A 12 -9.06 3.74 -3.02
C GLU A 12 -8.43 4.24 -1.72
N GLU A 13 -9.13 5.08 -0.96
CA GLU A 13 -8.65 5.56 0.33
C GLU A 13 -8.59 4.44 1.36
N ARG A 14 -9.59 3.55 1.40
CA ARG A 14 -9.58 2.37 2.27
C ARG A 14 -8.39 1.45 1.97
N ILE A 15 -8.12 1.20 0.68
CA ILE A 15 -6.96 0.42 0.23
C ILE A 15 -5.65 1.10 0.65
N ARG A 16 -5.53 2.40 0.39
CA ARG A 16 -4.34 3.19 0.72
C ARG A 16 -4.05 3.17 2.22
N GLU A 17 -5.05 3.38 3.05
CA GLU A 17 -4.90 3.38 4.52
C GLU A 17 -4.53 1.99 5.04
N MET A 18 -5.17 0.93 4.52
CA MET A 18 -4.82 -0.45 4.88
C MET A 18 -3.35 -0.77 4.57
N ILE A 19 -2.88 -0.42 3.37
CA ILE A 19 -1.49 -0.66 2.97
C ILE A 19 -0.52 0.19 3.80
N HIS A 20 -0.87 1.46 4.09
CA HIS A 20 -0.07 2.30 4.99
C HIS A 20 0.07 1.69 6.38
N GLU A 21 -1.00 1.17 6.94
CA GLU A 21 -0.99 0.54 8.25
C GLU A 21 -0.01 -0.65 8.28
N LYS A 22 0.01 -1.48 7.23
CA LYS A 22 0.93 -2.64 7.17
C LYS A 22 2.37 -2.24 6.98
N ILE A 23 2.62 -1.22 6.16
CA ILE A 23 3.96 -0.61 6.04
C ILE A 23 4.40 -0.09 7.42
N TYR A 24 3.57 0.71 8.09
CA TYR A 24 3.87 1.29 9.40
C TYR A 24 4.22 0.22 10.45
N ARG A 25 3.41 -0.84 10.54
CA ARG A 25 3.63 -1.96 11.46
C ARG A 25 4.92 -2.74 11.16
N CYS A 26 5.27 -2.91 9.88
CA CYS A 26 6.45 -3.68 9.49
C CYS A 26 7.76 -2.90 9.62
N LEU A 27 7.72 -1.56 9.50
CA LEU A 27 8.90 -0.70 9.54
C LEU A 27 9.12 -0.01 10.90
N HIS A 28 8.41 -0.44 11.95
CA HIS A 28 8.58 0.02 13.34
C HIS A 28 8.68 1.55 13.51
N ARG A 29 7.88 2.32 12.76
CA ARG A 29 7.74 3.79 12.85
C ARG A 29 8.91 4.66 12.33
N GLU A 30 10.00 4.11 11.80
CA GLU A 30 11.17 4.93 11.38
C GLU A 30 11.08 5.53 9.95
N VAL A 31 10.21 5.00 9.08
CA VAL A 31 10.12 5.37 7.65
C VAL A 31 8.79 5.99 7.15
N PRO A 32 7.66 6.14 7.92
CA PRO A 32 6.34 6.38 7.33
C PRO A 32 6.21 7.63 6.45
N HIS A 33 6.80 8.76 6.85
CA HIS A 33 6.65 10.01 6.09
C HIS A 33 7.32 9.96 4.72
N SER A 34 8.30 9.08 4.53
CA SER A 34 9.08 8.98 3.31
C SER A 34 8.52 8.00 2.29
N VAL A 35 7.42 7.26 2.58
CA VAL A 35 6.82 6.30 1.65
C VAL A 35 5.53 6.87 1.06
N ARG A 36 5.56 7.23 -0.22
CA ARG A 36 4.39 7.67 -0.97
C ARG A 36 3.82 6.51 -1.78
N GLN A 37 2.54 6.21 -1.59
CA GLN A 37 1.81 5.26 -2.43
C GLN A 37 1.34 5.94 -3.72
N VAL A 38 1.52 5.27 -4.86
CA VAL A 38 1.02 5.71 -6.17
C VAL A 38 0.25 4.57 -6.80
N ASN A 39 -1.05 4.78 -7.00
CA ASN A 39 -1.91 3.83 -7.71
C ASN A 39 -1.50 3.74 -9.19
N ARG A 40 -1.17 2.52 -9.62
CA ARG A 40 -0.87 2.18 -11.02
C ARG A 40 -2.07 1.54 -11.71
N GLN A 41 -2.83 0.74 -10.95
CA GLN A 41 -4.05 0.09 -11.41
C GLN A 41 -4.94 -0.16 -10.20
N LEU A 42 -6.21 0.19 -10.33
CA LEU A 42 -7.26 -0.21 -9.40
C LEU A 42 -8.48 -0.60 -10.23
N THR A 43 -8.85 -1.88 -10.15
CA THR A 43 -10.04 -2.40 -10.84
C THR A 43 -10.83 -3.24 -9.86
N ARG A 44 -12.13 -2.98 -9.78
CA ARG A 44 -13.05 -3.73 -8.90
C ARG A 44 -14.14 -4.38 -9.75
N THR A 45 -14.34 -5.66 -9.52
CA THR A 45 -15.53 -6.42 -9.94
C THR A 45 -16.27 -6.94 -8.70
N SER A 46 -17.37 -7.66 -8.89
CA SER A 46 -18.10 -8.32 -7.80
C SER A 46 -17.27 -9.39 -7.07
N GLU A 47 -16.30 -10.00 -7.75
CA GLU A 47 -15.56 -11.16 -7.22
C GLU A 47 -14.06 -10.89 -6.99
N LEU A 48 -13.51 -9.83 -7.60
CA LEU A 48 -12.08 -9.57 -7.62
C LEU A 48 -11.77 -8.07 -7.56
N ILE A 49 -10.78 -7.71 -6.75
CA ILE A 49 -10.12 -6.41 -6.81
C ILE A 49 -8.67 -6.61 -7.27
N VAL A 50 -8.27 -5.89 -8.31
CA VAL A 50 -6.89 -5.86 -8.80
C VAL A 50 -6.28 -4.52 -8.43
N ILE A 51 -5.19 -4.57 -7.66
CA ILE A 51 -4.51 -3.40 -7.09
C ILE A 51 -3.04 -3.48 -7.44
N HIS A 52 -2.55 -2.53 -8.24
CA HIS A 52 -1.12 -2.33 -8.46
C HIS A 52 -0.71 -0.97 -7.91
N GLN A 53 0.28 -0.96 -7.02
CA GLN A 53 0.79 0.26 -6.42
C GLN A 53 2.31 0.33 -6.44
N ASP A 54 2.83 1.53 -6.68
CA ASP A 54 4.22 1.87 -6.45
C ASP A 54 4.36 2.47 -5.04
N LEU A 55 5.25 1.88 -4.23
CA LEU A 55 5.74 2.44 -2.98
C LEU A 55 7.00 3.27 -3.29
N VAL A 56 6.83 4.57 -3.41
CA VAL A 56 7.90 5.51 -3.72
C VAL A 56 8.56 5.96 -2.43
N VAL A 57 9.87 5.72 -2.32
CA VAL A 57 10.68 6.14 -1.17
C VAL A 57 11.67 7.24 -1.52
N GLU A 58 12.06 8.04 -0.55
CA GLU A 58 13.02 9.14 -0.76
C GLU A 58 14.46 8.67 -0.98
N THR A 59 14.91 7.66 -0.23
CA THR A 59 16.32 7.24 -0.24
C THR A 59 16.51 5.75 -0.58
N LYS A 60 17.70 5.39 -1.06
CA LYS A 60 18.08 3.98 -1.26
C LYS A 60 18.09 3.19 0.06
N SER A 61 18.40 3.85 1.18
CA SER A 61 18.36 3.24 2.52
C SER A 61 16.94 2.86 2.91
N HIS A 62 15.97 3.76 2.71
CA HIS A 62 14.55 3.45 2.91
C HIS A 62 14.10 2.32 1.99
N LYS A 63 14.52 2.31 0.72
CA LYS A 63 14.21 1.18 -0.20
C LYS A 63 14.70 -0.14 0.37
N ARG A 64 15.93 -0.21 0.91
CA ARG A 64 16.45 -1.43 1.53
C ARG A 64 15.66 -1.84 2.77
N LEU A 65 15.20 -0.88 3.58
CA LEU A 65 14.41 -1.14 4.78
C LEU A 65 13.02 -1.68 4.44
N VAL A 66 12.33 -1.09 3.45
CA VAL A 66 11.03 -1.60 2.97
C VAL A 66 11.16 -2.99 2.33
N MET A 67 12.20 -3.20 1.52
CA MET A 67 12.47 -4.54 0.95
C MET A 67 12.79 -5.55 2.05
N GLY A 68 13.56 -5.13 3.06
CA GLY A 68 14.10 -6.01 4.09
C GLY A 68 15.13 -7.00 3.54
N THR A 69 15.69 -7.83 4.41
CA THR A 69 16.66 -8.87 4.04
C THR A 69 16.00 -9.89 3.10
N GLY A 70 16.48 -9.97 1.86
CA GLY A 70 15.97 -10.91 0.85
C GLY A 70 14.50 -10.68 0.46
N GLY A 71 13.96 -9.47 0.62
CA GLY A 71 12.56 -9.18 0.27
C GLY A 71 11.53 -9.60 1.33
N ARG A 72 11.97 -10.11 2.49
CA ARG A 72 11.06 -10.67 3.52
C ARG A 72 10.07 -9.65 4.08
N THR A 73 10.51 -8.41 4.30
CA THR A 73 9.63 -7.35 4.84
C THR A 73 8.54 -7.00 3.85
N MET A 74 8.92 -6.80 2.58
CA MET A 74 7.98 -6.51 1.50
C MET A 74 6.94 -7.62 1.33
N ARG A 75 7.38 -8.88 1.36
CA ARG A 75 6.48 -10.04 1.30
C ARG A 75 5.48 -10.05 2.45
N ARG A 76 5.93 -9.76 3.69
CA ARG A 76 5.04 -9.68 4.85
C ARG A 76 4.02 -8.55 4.74
N ILE A 77 4.43 -7.38 4.24
CA ILE A 77 3.52 -6.25 3.98
C ILE A 77 2.45 -6.66 2.97
N HIS A 78 2.88 -7.27 1.85
CA HIS A 78 1.99 -7.74 0.80
C HIS A 78 0.98 -8.78 1.30
N GLU A 79 1.44 -9.84 1.95
CA GLU A 79 0.58 -10.93 2.47
C GLU A 79 -0.36 -10.44 3.57
N ALA A 80 0.07 -9.50 4.42
CA ALA A 80 -0.81 -8.93 5.46
C ALA A 80 -1.85 -7.97 4.86
N ALA A 81 -1.44 -7.09 3.93
CA ALA A 81 -2.36 -6.16 3.30
C ALA A 81 -3.39 -6.89 2.44
N GLN A 82 -2.97 -7.88 1.65
CA GLN A 82 -3.89 -8.64 0.80
C GLN A 82 -4.97 -9.33 1.64
N ARG A 83 -4.58 -10.05 2.71
CA ARG A 83 -5.55 -10.75 3.57
C ARG A 83 -6.56 -9.80 4.21
N ASP A 84 -6.10 -8.66 4.71
CA ASP A 84 -6.99 -7.70 5.37
C ASP A 84 -7.91 -6.99 4.35
N LEU A 85 -7.43 -6.77 3.12
CA LEU A 85 -8.27 -6.24 2.03
C LEU A 85 -9.32 -7.27 1.58
N GLU A 86 -8.96 -8.55 1.47
CA GLU A 86 -9.92 -9.62 1.17
C GLU A 86 -11.02 -9.68 2.23
N ALA A 87 -10.64 -9.62 3.51
CA ALA A 87 -11.60 -9.58 4.62
C ALA A 87 -12.45 -8.31 4.64
N MET A 88 -11.88 -7.15 4.29
CA MET A 88 -12.59 -5.87 4.27
C MET A 88 -13.63 -5.78 3.15
N PHE A 89 -13.32 -6.36 1.98
CA PHE A 89 -14.15 -6.23 0.79
C PHE A 89 -14.96 -7.47 0.44
N ASP A 90 -14.79 -8.55 1.22
CA ASP A 90 -15.46 -9.84 1.07
C ASP A 90 -15.33 -10.42 -0.36
N CYS A 91 -14.15 -10.28 -0.95
CA CYS A 91 -13.85 -10.79 -2.29
C CYS A 91 -12.35 -11.07 -2.46
N LYS A 92 -11.94 -11.69 -3.57
CA LYS A 92 -10.53 -11.96 -3.83
C LYS A 92 -9.78 -10.66 -4.12
N VAL A 93 -8.53 -10.55 -3.66
CA VAL A 93 -7.69 -9.37 -3.92
C VAL A 93 -6.37 -9.81 -4.55
N SER A 94 -6.09 -9.29 -5.74
CA SER A 94 -4.79 -9.39 -6.38
C SER A 94 -4.00 -8.11 -6.13
N LEU A 95 -3.18 -8.12 -5.09
CA LEU A 95 -2.33 -6.98 -4.73
C LEU A 95 -0.95 -7.14 -5.38
N ARG A 96 -0.41 -6.08 -5.98
CA ARG A 96 1.01 -5.99 -6.38
C ARG A 96 1.60 -4.68 -5.85
N LEU A 97 2.69 -4.81 -5.12
CA LEU A 97 3.43 -3.67 -4.57
C LEU A 97 4.82 -3.62 -5.21
N HIS A 98 5.24 -2.45 -5.70
CA HIS A 98 6.58 -2.24 -6.26
C HIS A 98 7.30 -1.12 -5.51
N VAL A 99 8.49 -1.38 -4.96
CA VAL A 99 9.28 -0.33 -4.30
C VAL A 99 10.29 0.32 -5.25
N ARG A 100 10.15 1.63 -5.42
CA ARG A 100 11.07 2.47 -6.20
C ARG A 100 11.52 3.66 -5.37
N HIS A 101 12.73 4.16 -5.59
CA HIS A 101 13.14 5.44 -5.02
C HIS A 101 13.02 6.52 -6.09
N ASN A 102 12.75 7.77 -5.70
CA ASN A 102 12.78 8.86 -6.66
C ASN A 102 14.23 9.06 -7.13
N LYS A 103 14.49 8.84 -8.42
CA LYS A 103 15.73 9.30 -9.05
C LYS A 103 15.48 10.73 -9.48
N SER A 104 15.69 11.70 -8.59
CA SER A 104 16.13 13.00 -9.07
C SER A 104 17.54 12.77 -9.61
N ASN A 105 17.72 12.80 -10.93
CA ASN A 105 19.03 12.84 -11.55
C ASN A 105 19.72 14.13 -11.07
N ALA A 106 20.53 14.01 -10.02
CA ALA A 106 21.63 14.93 -9.77
C ALA A 106 22.87 14.24 -10.34
N GLY A 107 23.12 14.52 -11.62
CA GLY A 107 24.34 14.21 -12.36
C GLY A 107 24.67 15.44 -13.18
#